data_AF-A0A2I0PEC3-F1
#
_entry.id   AF-A0A2I0PEC3-F1
#
_cell.length_a   1.000
_cell.length_b   1.000
_cell.length_c   1.000
_cell.angle_alpha   90.00
_cell.angle_beta   90.00
_cell.angle_gamma   90.00
#
_symmetry.space_group_name_H-M   'P 1'
#
loop_
_entity.id
_entity.type
_entity.pdbx_description
1 polymer ?
#
loop_
_entity_poly.entity_id
_entity_poly.type
_entity_poly.pdbx_seq_one_letter_code
_entity_poly.pdbx_strand_id
1 'polypeptide(L)'
;MVSNISVLLNFIVALIISTVIIYYVARFFGAKDSLTTAVIAALIGSAVYTLFYYVLGYGLLPALIAGIVWLLVLQKLYTIGWLRALAIAVFIWIVTSVIGWFLPVL
;
A
#
# COMPACT_ATOMS: atom_id res chain seq x y z
N MET A 1 26.78 0.28 8.07
CA MET A 1 25.91 -0.92 8.04
C MET A 1 24.55 -0.53 8.59
N VAL A 2 23.46 -0.90 7.91
CA VAL A 2 22.11 -0.85 8.50
C VAL A 2 21.91 -2.14 9.29
N SER A 3 21.33 -2.07 10.48
CA SER A 3 21.08 -3.27 11.30
C SER A 3 19.75 -3.93 10.92
N ASN A 4 19.66 -5.26 11.07
CA ASN A 4 18.40 -5.99 10.85
C ASN A 4 17.26 -5.46 11.74
N ILE A 5 17.60 -4.99 12.95
CA ILE A 5 16.67 -4.35 13.89
C ILE A 5 16.12 -3.05 13.28
N SER A 6 16.97 -2.17 12.73
CA SER A 6 16.51 -0.94 12.06
C SER A 6 15.69 -1.22 10.79
N VAL A 7 15.98 -2.29 10.03
CA VAL A 7 15.14 -2.68 8.89
C VAL A 7 13.75 -3.12 9.36
N LEU A 8 13.68 -3.97 10.40
CA LEU A 8 12.41 -4.42 10.99
C LEU A 8 11.59 -3.28 11.58
N LEU A 9 12.22 -2.36 12.32
CA LEU A 9 11.55 -1.17 12.88
C LEU A 9 11.00 -0.27 11.77
N ASN A 10 11.79 0.01 10.73
CA ASN A 10 11.34 0.79 9.58
C ASN A 10 10.15 0.13 8.89
N PHE A 11 10.20 -1.18 8.63
CA PHE A 11 9.09 -1.92 8.04
C PHE A 11 7.81 -1.87 8.89
N ILE A 12 7.92 -2.03 10.21
CA ILE A 12 6.77 -1.96 11.13
C ILE A 12 6.15 -0.56 11.12
N VAL A 13 6.98 0.50 11.16
CA VAL A 13 6.51 1.89 11.11
C VAL A 13 5.84 2.19 9.77
N ALA A 14 6.46 1.78 8.65
CA ALA A 14 5.89 1.91 7.30
C ALA A 14 4.53 1.20 7.18
N LEU A 15 4.41 -0.01 7.71
CA LEU A 15 3.17 -0.80 7.70
C LEU A 15 2.06 -0.12 8.52
N ILE A 16 2.39 0.41 9.70
CA ILE A 16 1.43 1.12 10.56
C ILE A 16 0.92 2.38 9.85
N ILE A 17 1.82 3.23 9.33
CA ILE A 17 1.42 4.46 8.64
C ILE A 17 0.63 4.14 7.36
N SER A 18 1.08 3.15 6.57
CA SER A 18 0.35 2.69 5.38
C SER A 18 -1.05 2.18 5.72
N THR A 19 -1.19 1.39 6.79
CA THR A 19 -2.50 0.93 7.29
C THR A 19 -3.41 2.11 7.62
N VAL A 20 -2.90 3.13 8.31
CA VAL A 20 -3.66 4.34 8.67
C VAL A 20 -4.09 5.13 7.42
N ILE A 21 -3.20 5.31 6.44
CA ILE A 21 -3.53 5.99 5.17
C ILE A 21 -4.60 5.20 4.40
N ILE A 22 -4.40 3.90 4.19
CA ILE A 22 -5.34 3.02 3.48
C ILE A 22 -6.70 3.04 4.17
N TYR A 23 -6.73 2.98 5.51
CA TYR A 23 -7.94 3.04 6.30
C TYR A 23 -8.73 4.34 6.06
N TYR A 24 -8.10 5.52 6.25
CA TYR A 24 -8.79 6.79 6.09
C TYR A 24 -9.22 7.07 4.65
N VAL A 25 -8.42 6.68 3.64
CA VAL A 25 -8.81 6.84 2.22
C VAL A 25 -9.96 5.89 1.86
N ALA A 26 -9.90 4.61 2.23
CA ALA A 26 -10.97 3.66 1.95
C ALA A 26 -12.30 4.09 2.61
N ARG A 27 -12.23 4.58 3.85
CA ARG A 27 -13.37 5.16 4.57
C ARG A 27 -13.94 6.39 3.87
N PHE A 28 -13.10 7.30 3.40
CA PHE A 28 -13.51 8.51 2.66
C PHE A 28 -14.28 8.17 1.37
N PHE A 29 -13.87 7.12 0.65
CA PHE A 29 -14.57 6.62 -0.54
C PHE A 29 -15.77 5.69 -0.23
N GLY A 30 -16.19 5.60 1.04
CA GLY A 30 -17.39 4.85 1.45
C GLY A 30 -17.24 3.34 1.35
N ALA A 31 -16.03 2.80 1.43
CA ALA A 31 -15.83 1.37 1.65
C ALA A 31 -16.29 0.99 3.07
N LYS A 32 -16.80 -0.23 3.25
CA LYS A 32 -17.23 -0.69 4.58
C LYS A 32 -16.00 -1.01 5.44
N ASP A 33 -15.81 -0.20 6.48
CA ASP A 33 -14.66 -0.30 7.38
C ASP A 33 -14.55 -1.66 8.06
N SER A 34 -13.40 -2.31 7.88
CA SER A 34 -12.73 -2.99 8.99
C SER A 34 -11.26 -2.60 8.96
N LEU A 35 -10.68 -2.31 10.13
CA LEU A 35 -9.25 -2.02 10.26
C LEU A 35 -8.40 -3.19 9.74
N THR A 36 -8.90 -4.42 9.96
CA THR A 36 -8.35 -5.67 9.42
C THR A 36 -8.19 -5.63 7.90
N THR A 37 -9.16 -5.06 7.17
CA THR A 37 -9.09 -4.93 5.70
C THR A 37 -7.93 -4.01 5.28
N ALA A 38 -7.71 -2.91 6.01
CA ALA A 38 -6.61 -1.98 5.75
C ALA A 38 -5.24 -2.60 6.09
N VAL A 39 -5.13 -3.33 7.21
CA VAL A 39 -3.91 -4.09 7.59
C VAL A 39 -3.57 -5.14 6.54
N ILE A 40 -4.57 -5.91 6.08
CA ILE A 40 -4.37 -6.93 5.03
C ILE A 40 -3.98 -6.26 3.70
N ALA A 41 -4.60 -5.13 3.33
CA ALA A 41 -4.23 -4.38 2.13
C ALA A 41 -2.80 -3.81 2.21
N ALA A 42 -2.35 -3.35 3.37
CA ALA A 42 -0.97 -2.92 3.60
C ALA A 42 0.02 -4.09 3.45
N LEU A 43 -0.22 -5.19 4.17
CA LEU A 43 0.62 -6.41 4.14
C LEU A 43 0.74 -6.98 2.73
N ILE A 44 -0.37 -7.11 2.01
CA ILE A 44 -0.36 -7.62 0.62
C ILE A 44 0.31 -6.60 -0.30
N GLY A 45 0.11 -5.29 -0.12
CA GLY A 45 0.82 -4.26 -0.88
C GLY A 45 2.34 -4.37 -0.75
N SER A 46 2.85 -4.47 0.49
CA SER A 46 4.28 -4.67 0.77
C SER A 46 4.80 -5.99 0.19
N ALA A 47 4.05 -7.09 0.31
CA ALA A 47 4.45 -8.39 -0.22
C ALA A 47 4.48 -8.42 -1.75
N VAL A 48 3.47 -7.85 -2.41
CA VAL A 48 3.36 -7.71 -3.86
C VAL A 48 4.49 -6.83 -4.41
N TYR A 49 4.74 -5.67 -3.80
CA TYR A 49 5.85 -4.79 -4.19
C TYR A 49 7.21 -5.50 -4.05
N THR A 50 7.46 -6.13 -2.90
CA THR A 50 8.71 -6.86 -2.64
C THR A 50 8.92 -8.01 -3.63
N LEU A 51 7.86 -8.78 -3.93
CA LEU A 51 7.93 -9.90 -4.87
C LEU A 51 8.23 -9.45 -6.30
N PHE A 52 7.52 -8.43 -6.80
CA PHE A 52 7.77 -7.92 -8.16
C PHE A 52 9.12 -7.22 -8.27
N TYR A 53 9.56 -6.49 -7.25
CA TYR A 53 10.91 -5.90 -7.21
C TYR A 53 12.01 -6.98 -7.20
N TYR A 54 11.82 -8.06 -6.44
CA TYR A 54 12.78 -9.18 -6.38
C TYR A 54 12.86 -9.95 -7.70
N VAL A 55 11.73 -10.17 -8.39
CA VAL A 55 11.68 -10.97 -9.63
C VAL A 55 12.01 -10.15 -10.89
N LEU A 56 11.61 -8.87 -10.96
CA LEU A 56 11.74 -8.03 -12.14
C LEU A 56 12.76 -6.87 -11.99
N GLY A 57 13.36 -6.71 -10.81
CA GLY A 57 14.33 -5.65 -10.52
C GLY A 57 13.69 -4.27 -10.27
N TYR A 58 14.51 -3.23 -10.40
CA TYR A 58 14.11 -1.84 -10.17
C TYR A 58 13.67 -1.15 -11.47
N GLY A 59 12.45 -0.60 -11.50
CA GLY A 59 11.96 0.19 -12.62
C GLY A 59 10.45 0.47 -12.58
N LEU A 60 9.97 1.23 -13.56
CA LEU A 60 8.54 1.58 -13.70
C LEU A 60 7.66 0.36 -13.99
N LEU A 61 8.15 -0.61 -14.79
CA LEU A 61 7.39 -1.79 -15.19
C LEU A 61 7.08 -2.73 -13.99
N PRO A 62 8.04 -3.10 -13.11
CA PRO A 62 7.75 -3.77 -11.84
C PRO A 62 6.70 -3.03 -10.99
N ALA A 63 6.84 -1.71 -10.85
CA ALA A 63 5.95 -0.89 -10.04
C ALA A 63 4.51 -0.82 -10.60
N LEU A 64 4.36 -0.73 -11.93
CA LEU A 64 3.05 -0.76 -12.60
C LEU A 64 2.35 -2.11 -12.43
N ILE A 65 3.07 -3.22 -12.59
CA ILE A 65 2.51 -4.57 -12.40
C ILE A 65 2.10 -4.77 -10.93
N ALA A 66 2.97 -4.39 -9.98
CA ALA A 66 2.66 -4.42 -8.55
C ALA A 66 1.41 -3.59 -8.22
N GLY A 67 1.29 -2.38 -8.79
CA GLY A 67 0.13 -1.50 -8.62
C GLY A 67 -1.17 -2.10 -9.17
N ILE A 68 -1.13 -2.75 -10.34
CA ILE A 68 -2.30 -3.45 -10.93
C ILE A 68 -2.72 -4.63 -10.05
N VAL A 69 -1.77 -5.45 -9.58
CA VAL A 69 -2.06 -6.58 -8.68
C VAL A 69 -2.61 -6.10 -7.34
N TRP A 70 -2.09 -4.99 -6.80
CA TRP A 70 -2.62 -4.41 -5.57
C TRP A 70 -4.00 -3.74 -5.75
N LEU A 71 -4.29 -3.17 -6.93
CA LEU A 71 -5.63 -2.67 -7.27
C LEU A 71 -6.67 -3.82 -7.29
N LEU A 72 -6.32 -4.98 -7.86
CA LEU A 72 -7.15 -6.19 -7.79
C LEU A 72 -7.41 -6.63 -6.33
N VAL A 73 -6.38 -6.53 -5.48
CA VAL A 73 -6.49 -6.82 -4.05
C VAL A 73 -7.44 -5.85 -3.35
N LEU A 74 -7.31 -4.54 -3.55
CA LEU A 74 -8.25 -3.53 -3.02
C LEU A 74 -9.69 -3.75 -3.51
N GLN A 75 -9.86 -4.02 -4.80
CA GLN A 75 -11.14 -4.28 -5.46
C GLN A 75 -11.87 -5.47 -4.82
N LYS A 76 -11.14 -6.55 -4.53
CA LYS A 76 -11.66 -7.76 -3.88
C LYS A 76 -11.86 -7.60 -2.36
N LEU A 77 -10.90 -7.00 -1.65
CA LEU A 77 -10.92 -6.85 -0.18
C LEU A 77 -12.05 -5.94 0.30
N TYR A 78 -12.29 -4.82 -0.39
CA TYR A 78 -13.34 -3.85 -0.03
C TYR A 78 -14.68 -4.12 -0.73
N THR A 79 -14.78 -5.17 -1.55
CA THR A 79 -15.97 -5.54 -2.35
C THR A 79 -16.57 -4.40 -3.18
N ILE A 80 -15.69 -3.61 -3.79
CA ILE A 80 -16.02 -2.38 -4.54
C ILE A 80 -15.89 -2.56 -6.06
N GLY A 81 -16.58 -1.70 -6.81
CA GLY A 81 -16.42 -1.59 -8.26
C GLY A 81 -15.06 -1.00 -8.65
N TRP A 82 -14.54 -1.43 -9.80
CA TRP A 82 -13.21 -1.07 -10.33
C TRP A 82 -12.89 0.43 -10.29
N LEU A 83 -13.83 1.31 -10.67
CA LEU A 83 -13.60 2.75 -10.66
C LEU A 83 -13.34 3.32 -9.25
N ARG A 84 -13.99 2.75 -8.22
CA ARG A 84 -13.72 3.12 -6.81
C ARG A 84 -12.39 2.54 -6.32
N ALA A 85 -12.05 1.32 -6.72
CA ALA A 85 -10.76 0.71 -6.37
C ALA A 85 -9.59 1.52 -6.97
N LEU A 86 -9.72 1.97 -8.22
CA LEU A 86 -8.75 2.84 -8.89
C LEU A 86 -8.67 4.22 -8.20
N ALA A 87 -9.80 4.85 -7.90
CA ALA A 87 -9.82 6.14 -7.19
C ALA A 87 -9.14 6.06 -5.81
N ILE A 88 -9.42 5.00 -5.04
CA ILE A 88 -8.78 4.72 -3.74
C ILE A 88 -7.26 4.48 -3.93
N ALA A 89 -6.85 3.66 -4.89
CA ALA A 89 -5.43 3.37 -5.13
C ALA A 89 -4.65 4.63 -5.52
N VAL A 90 -5.21 5.49 -6.39
CA VAL A 90 -4.61 6.77 -6.80
C VAL A 90 -4.55 7.75 -5.62
N PHE A 91 -5.61 7.86 -4.81
CA PHE A 91 -5.59 8.72 -3.61
C PHE A 91 -4.57 8.23 -2.58
N ILE A 92 -4.47 6.92 -2.32
CA ILE A 92 -3.45 6.37 -1.41
C ILE A 92 -2.06 6.72 -1.95
N TRP A 93 -1.79 6.50 -3.24
CA TRP A 93 -0.49 6.82 -3.84
C TRP A 93 -0.11 8.31 -3.74
N ILE A 94 -1.07 9.21 -3.93
CA ILE A 94 -0.86 10.66 -3.73
C ILE A 94 -0.55 10.95 -2.25
N VAL A 95 -1.35 10.41 -1.33
CA VAL A 95 -1.20 10.65 0.12
C VAL A 95 0.10 10.05 0.67
N THR A 96 0.49 8.84 0.25
CA THR A 96 1.79 8.25 0.63
C THR A 96 2.95 9.03 0.05
N SER A 97 2.85 9.52 -1.20
CA SER A 97 3.91 10.34 -1.82
C SER A 97 4.13 11.65 -1.06
N VAL A 98 3.05 12.33 -0.65
CA VAL A 98 3.14 13.58 0.14
C VAL A 98 3.66 13.32 1.55
N ILE A 99 3.21 12.25 2.22
CA ILE A 99 3.65 11.92 3.58
C ILE A 99 5.10 11.41 3.58
N GLY A 100 5.54 10.70 2.53
CA GLY A 100 6.92 10.21 2.38
C GLY A 100 7.97 11.32 2.34
N TRP A 101 7.62 12.54 1.92
CA TRP A 101 8.49 13.72 2.02
C TRP A 101 8.80 14.14 3.47
N PHE A 102 7.91 13.80 4.41
CA PHE A 102 8.09 14.07 5.84
C PHE A 102 8.51 12.84 6.64
N LEU A 103 8.17 11.64 6.15
CA LEU A 103 8.46 10.34 6.75
C LEU A 103 9.14 9.42 5.70
N PRO A 104 10.48 9.52 5.49
CA PRO A 104 11.24 8.75 4.48
C PRO A 104 11.36 7.25 4.74
N VAL A 105 10.40 6.69 5.48
CA VAL A 105 10.21 5.28 5.82
C VAL A 105 9.11 4.64 4.96
N LEU A 106 8.31 5.47 4.27
CA LEU A 106 7.32 5.11 3.25
C LEU A 106 7.95 5.13 1.84
#